data_AF-A0A9D6IKD6-F1
#
_entry.id   AF-A0A9D6IKD6-F1
#
_cell.length_a   1.000
_cell.length_b   1.000
_cell.length_c   1.000
_cell.angle_alpha   90.00
_cell.angle_beta   90.00
_cell.angle_gamma   90.00
#
_symmetry.space_group_name_H-M   'P 1'
#
loop_
_entity.id
_entity.type
_entity.pdbx_description
1 polymer ?
#
loop_
_entity_poly.entity_id
_entity_poly.type
_entity_poly.pdbx_seq_one_letter_code
_entity_poly.pdbx_strand_id
1 'polypeptide(L)'
;MLNSDTTAETFYRSNIIVPEKRELTWNDTLIDVSEFEAFLSHVFTAFHANPEREKLRVAINLGLSADDRSLEYRFLRLFTALESLVSYHREASGLATVLDESSGTQFDSDIRQFIRQHPLFKDFSERRGLIYSKLRDLNRIAFGTAFKETASELEKSGFDIGDLWPVSDRSEGTSLTDIRDRLVHGISFTQPEEFHGLFVAGNHLQWCVERMLLAYLGWPAGRSLASRGSLMRWVPYADWKTARASMSH
;
A
#
# COMPACT_ATOMS: atom_id res chain seq x y z
N MET A 1 -11.19 -33.96 54.96
CA MET A 1 -12.43 -33.99 54.17
C MET A 1 -12.14 -33.31 52.84
N LEU A 2 -12.18 -34.12 51.78
CA LEU A 2 -12.05 -33.67 50.40
C LEU A 2 -13.27 -32.83 50.02
N ASN A 3 -13.05 -31.72 49.33
CA ASN A 3 -13.93 -31.33 48.24
C ASN A 3 -13.05 -30.78 47.12
N SER A 4 -12.81 -31.66 46.16
CA SER A 4 -12.44 -31.34 44.80
C SER A 4 -13.62 -30.66 44.11
N ASP A 5 -13.39 -29.47 43.55
CA ASP A 5 -13.98 -29.20 42.25
C ASP A 5 -12.93 -28.49 41.38
N THR A 6 -12.67 -29.12 40.26
CA THR A 6 -11.55 -28.87 39.35
C THR A 6 -12.12 -28.26 38.08
N THR A 7 -11.36 -27.36 37.45
CA THR A 7 -11.49 -26.87 36.06
C THR A 7 -12.63 -25.89 35.77
N ALA A 8 -12.46 -24.78 35.06
CA ALA A 8 -11.49 -24.50 34.00
C ALA A 8 -10.98 -23.05 34.07
N GLU A 9 -9.67 -22.89 34.28
CA GLU A 9 -8.96 -21.71 33.79
C GLU A 9 -8.94 -21.79 32.27
N THR A 10 -9.82 -21.02 31.62
CA THR A 10 -9.81 -20.88 30.17
C THR A 10 -8.61 -20.04 29.78
N PHE A 11 -7.52 -20.72 29.43
CA PHE A 11 -6.36 -20.16 28.74
C PHE A 11 -6.81 -19.49 27.43
N TYR A 12 -7.09 -18.18 27.48
CA TYR A 12 -7.22 -17.37 26.27
C TYR A 12 -5.85 -17.21 25.63
N ARG A 13 -5.67 -17.84 24.48
CA ARG A 13 -4.45 -17.79 23.66
C ARG A 13 -4.20 -16.37 23.14
N SER A 14 -3.01 -15.85 23.45
CA SER A 14 -2.18 -14.92 22.67
C SER A 14 -2.73 -13.53 22.28
N ASN A 15 -2.22 -12.51 22.98
CA ASN A 15 -1.96 -11.15 22.48
C ASN A 15 -3.11 -10.38 21.81
N ILE A 16 -4.30 -10.39 22.42
CA ILE A 16 -5.28 -9.33 22.14
C ILE A 16 -4.97 -8.19 23.12
N ILE A 17 -4.11 -7.27 22.69
CA ILE A 17 -4.07 -5.94 23.29
C ILE A 17 -5.42 -5.34 22.95
N VAL A 18 -6.30 -5.16 23.94
CA VAL A 18 -7.52 -4.38 23.76
C VAL A 18 -7.05 -2.95 23.50
N PRO A 19 -7.26 -2.40 22.30
CA PRO A 19 -6.84 -1.03 22.02
C PRO A 19 -7.56 -0.10 23.00
N GLU A 20 -6.84 0.89 23.53
CA GLU A 20 -7.48 1.92 24.35
C GLU A 20 -8.63 2.56 23.53
N LYS A 21 -9.78 2.75 24.17
CA LYS A 21 -10.93 3.39 23.53
C LYS A 21 -10.56 4.83 23.19
N ARG A 22 -10.19 5.07 21.94
CA ARG A 22 -10.11 6.41 21.35
C ARG A 22 -11.50 6.86 20.94
N GLU A 23 -11.84 8.12 21.21
CA GLU A 23 -13.04 8.75 20.64
C GLU A 23 -12.88 8.85 19.12
N LEU A 24 -13.78 8.20 18.39
CA LEU A 24 -13.84 8.27 16.94
C LEU A 24 -14.49 9.59 16.55
N THR A 25 -13.86 10.32 15.64
CA THR A 25 -14.44 11.51 15.03
C THR A 25 -15.14 11.14 13.71
N TRP A 26 -16.01 12.01 13.19
CA TRP A 26 -16.62 11.83 11.86
C TRP A 26 -15.58 11.64 10.76
N ASN A 27 -14.39 12.19 10.98
CA ASN A 27 -13.22 12.12 10.12
C ASN A 27 -12.51 10.75 10.12
N ASP A 28 -12.83 9.88 11.08
CA ASP A 28 -12.24 8.54 11.22
C ASP A 28 -13.12 7.46 10.55
N THR A 29 -14.19 7.83 9.85
CA THR A 29 -15.14 6.89 9.23
C THR A 29 -15.03 6.92 7.70
N LEU A 30 -15.05 5.74 7.08
CA LEU A 30 -15.04 5.58 5.63
C LEU A 30 -16.44 5.62 5.02
N ILE A 31 -17.45 5.21 5.79
CA ILE A 31 -18.82 5.01 5.32
C ILE A 31 -19.74 5.86 6.18
N ASP A 32 -20.61 6.61 5.52
CA ASP A 32 -21.66 7.37 6.20
C ASP A 32 -22.62 6.42 6.91
N VAL A 33 -23.13 6.84 8.07
CA VAL A 33 -24.07 6.02 8.88
C VAL A 33 -25.30 5.59 8.07
N SER A 34 -25.79 6.44 7.16
CA SER A 34 -26.94 6.12 6.31
C SER A 34 -26.68 4.99 5.32
N GLU A 35 -25.42 4.75 4.96
CA GLU A 35 -24.99 3.73 4.00
C GLU A 35 -24.46 2.45 4.70
N PHE A 36 -24.23 2.51 6.02
CA PHE A 36 -23.47 1.50 6.76
C PHE A 36 -24.08 0.10 6.71
N GLU A 37 -25.40 -0.04 6.86
CA GLU A 37 -26.06 -1.36 6.84
C GLU A 37 -25.95 -2.04 5.46
N ALA A 38 -26.16 -1.26 4.40
CA ALA A 38 -26.03 -1.73 3.02
C ALA A 38 -24.57 -2.08 2.70
N PHE A 39 -23.63 -1.24 3.15
CA PHE A 39 -22.20 -1.50 3.04
C PHE A 39 -21.82 -2.81 3.71
N LEU A 40 -22.18 -2.99 4.98
CA LEU A 40 -21.77 -4.17 5.75
C LEU A 40 -22.32 -5.45 5.12
N SER A 41 -23.59 -5.45 4.72
CA SER A 41 -24.23 -6.62 4.08
C SER A 41 -23.53 -7.03 2.78
N HIS A 42 -23.16 -6.04 1.96
CA HIS A 42 -22.46 -6.27 0.69
C HIS A 42 -21.02 -6.74 0.92
N VAL A 43 -20.25 -5.95 1.65
CA VAL A 43 -18.81 -6.14 1.83
C VAL A 43 -18.51 -7.40 2.61
N PHE A 44 -19.32 -7.75 3.62
CA PHE A 44 -19.14 -8.99 4.36
C PHE A 44 -19.27 -10.22 3.45
N THR A 45 -20.27 -10.22 2.57
CA THR A 45 -20.48 -11.29 1.59
C THR A 45 -19.31 -11.38 0.60
N ALA A 46 -18.89 -10.24 0.04
CA ALA A 46 -17.77 -10.16 -0.90
C ALA A 46 -16.45 -10.62 -0.24
N PHE A 47 -16.18 -10.18 0.98
CA PHE A 47 -14.99 -10.56 1.74
C PHE A 47 -14.93 -12.06 2.03
N HIS A 48 -16.05 -12.67 2.42
CA HIS A 48 -16.10 -14.11 2.70
C HIS A 48 -15.95 -14.97 1.45
N ALA A 49 -16.47 -14.51 0.32
CA ALA A 49 -16.33 -15.18 -0.98
C ALA A 49 -14.91 -15.04 -1.58
N ASN A 50 -14.09 -14.12 -1.08
CA ASN A 50 -12.75 -13.89 -1.61
C ASN A 50 -11.77 -15.02 -1.19
N PRO A 51 -11.14 -15.73 -2.15
CA PRO A 51 -10.24 -16.84 -1.85
C PRO A 51 -8.96 -16.43 -1.11
N GLU A 52 -8.52 -15.17 -1.22
CA GLU A 52 -7.34 -14.65 -0.52
C GLU A 52 -7.68 -13.59 0.55
N ARG A 53 -8.86 -13.72 1.17
CA ARG A 53 -9.35 -12.82 2.24
C ARG A 53 -8.35 -12.51 3.37
N GLU A 54 -7.36 -13.37 3.62
CA GLU A 54 -6.31 -13.12 4.62
C GLU A 54 -5.42 -11.93 4.23
N LYS A 55 -5.06 -11.79 2.94
CA LYS A 55 -4.26 -10.67 2.45
C LYS A 55 -5.06 -9.36 2.50
N LEU A 56 -6.34 -9.42 2.13
CA LEU A 56 -7.25 -8.27 2.31
C LEU A 56 -7.38 -7.89 3.79
N ARG A 57 -7.45 -8.86 4.70
CA ARG A 57 -7.47 -8.59 6.15
C ARG A 57 -6.22 -7.87 6.62
N VAL A 58 -5.04 -8.25 6.13
CA VAL A 58 -3.78 -7.56 6.43
C VAL A 58 -3.85 -6.10 5.96
N ALA A 59 -4.28 -5.86 4.72
CA ALA A 59 -4.43 -4.50 4.19
C ALA A 59 -5.45 -3.68 4.99
N ILE A 60 -6.58 -4.25 5.38
CA ILE A 60 -7.59 -3.62 6.24
C ILE A 60 -6.98 -3.25 7.60
N ASN A 61 -6.29 -4.18 8.26
CA ASN A 61 -5.65 -3.92 9.56
C ASN A 61 -4.59 -2.81 9.46
N LEU A 62 -3.79 -2.84 8.38
CA LEU A 62 -2.79 -1.82 8.08
C LEU A 62 -3.41 -0.49 7.64
N GLY A 63 -4.68 -0.45 7.21
CA GLY A 63 -5.41 0.80 6.97
C GLY A 63 -5.98 1.40 8.26
N LEU A 64 -6.55 0.55 9.13
CA LEU A 64 -7.35 0.96 10.30
C LEU A 64 -6.56 1.19 11.60
N SER A 65 -5.28 0.79 11.67
CA SER A 65 -4.50 0.88 12.92
C SER A 65 -4.36 2.33 13.43
N ALA A 66 -4.65 2.54 14.72
CA ALA A 66 -4.66 3.85 15.36
C ALA A 66 -3.35 4.23 16.10
N ASP A 67 -2.38 3.31 16.21
CA ASP A 67 -1.08 3.55 16.87
C ASP A 67 -0.08 4.24 15.93
N ASP A 68 -0.48 5.38 15.36
CA ASP A 68 0.39 6.18 14.52
C ASP A 68 1.25 7.09 15.40
N ARG A 69 2.43 6.60 15.79
CA ARG A 69 3.39 7.34 16.64
C ARG A 69 3.95 8.59 15.94
N SER A 70 3.95 8.62 14.61
CA SER A 70 4.37 9.77 13.79
C SER A 70 3.72 9.76 12.40
N LEU A 71 3.80 10.88 11.66
CA LEU A 71 3.28 10.98 10.29
C LEU A 71 4.03 10.06 9.32
N GLU A 72 5.34 9.92 9.50
CA GLU A 72 6.21 9.03 8.75
C GLU A 72 5.78 7.58 8.94
N TYR A 73 5.53 7.18 10.18
CA TYR A 73 5.08 5.83 10.49
C TYR A 73 3.71 5.54 9.86
N ARG A 74 2.75 6.48 10.01
CA ARG A 74 1.45 6.40 9.33
C ARG A 74 1.60 6.24 7.83
N PHE A 75 2.46 7.06 7.21
CA PHE A 75 2.71 7.03 5.77
C PHE A 75 3.26 5.67 5.33
N LEU A 76 4.32 5.17 5.99
CA LEU A 76 4.91 3.87 5.66
C LEU A 76 3.93 2.71 5.88
N ARG A 77 3.12 2.77 6.95
CA ARG A 77 2.07 1.78 7.22
C ARG A 77 1.03 1.75 6.10
N LEU A 78 0.50 2.91 5.70
CA LEU A 78 -0.47 3.02 4.60
C LEU A 78 0.15 2.57 3.26
N PHE A 79 1.42 2.90 3.02
CA PHE A 79 2.12 2.46 1.81
C PHE A 79 2.31 0.94 1.80
N THR A 80 2.58 0.33 2.95
CA THR A 80 2.64 -1.13 3.10
C THR A 80 1.27 -1.78 2.83
N ALA A 81 0.17 -1.14 3.26
CA ALA A 81 -1.18 -1.55 2.89
C ALA A 81 -1.38 -1.50 1.36
N LEU A 82 -0.98 -0.40 0.71
CA LEU A 82 -1.04 -0.26 -0.73
C LEU A 82 -0.20 -1.32 -1.46
N GLU A 83 1.04 -1.55 -1.03
CA GLU A 83 1.93 -2.59 -1.58
C GLU A 83 1.31 -3.98 -1.44
N SER A 84 0.63 -4.26 -0.32
CA SER A 84 -0.06 -5.53 -0.08
C SER A 84 -1.24 -5.71 -1.03
N LEU A 85 -2.03 -4.65 -1.25
CA LEU A 85 -3.16 -4.64 -2.19
C LEU A 85 -2.73 -4.79 -3.65
N VAL A 86 -1.61 -4.18 -4.04
CA VAL A 86 -1.04 -4.37 -5.38
C VAL A 86 -0.47 -5.77 -5.52
N SER A 87 0.21 -6.29 -4.49
CA SER A 87 0.78 -7.65 -4.51
C SER A 87 -0.29 -8.72 -4.61
N TYR A 88 -1.44 -8.52 -3.96
CA TYR A 88 -2.63 -9.37 -4.12
C TYR A 88 -3.03 -9.53 -5.60
N HIS A 89 -3.16 -8.44 -6.35
CA HIS A 89 -3.46 -8.50 -7.78
C HIS A 89 -2.31 -9.10 -8.60
N ARG A 90 -1.05 -8.80 -8.25
CA ARG A 90 0.12 -9.30 -8.98
C ARG A 90 0.18 -10.83 -9.00
N GLU A 91 -0.10 -11.46 -7.88
CA GLU A 91 -0.10 -12.92 -7.76
C GLU A 91 -1.27 -13.53 -8.55
N ALA A 92 -2.46 -12.94 -8.44
CA ALA A 92 -3.65 -13.41 -9.17
C ALA A 92 -3.53 -13.28 -10.70
N SER A 93 -2.79 -12.27 -11.18
CA SER A 93 -2.71 -11.91 -12.62
C SER A 93 -1.39 -12.30 -13.29
N GLY A 94 -0.50 -13.01 -12.59
CA GLY A 94 0.80 -13.40 -13.14
C GLY A 94 1.78 -12.23 -13.35
N LEU A 95 1.55 -11.08 -12.72
CA LEU A 95 2.40 -9.88 -12.80
C LEU A 95 3.53 -9.88 -11.75
N ALA A 96 3.94 -11.06 -11.29
CA ALA A 96 5.06 -11.19 -10.37
C ALA A 96 6.40 -10.94 -11.08
N THR A 97 6.59 -11.56 -12.24
CA THR A 97 7.83 -11.55 -13.02
C THR A 97 7.60 -11.16 -14.49
N VAL A 98 8.64 -10.64 -15.15
CA VAL A 98 8.59 -10.31 -16.59
C VAL A 98 8.66 -11.58 -17.44
N LEU A 99 9.51 -12.53 -17.02
CA LEU A 99 9.73 -13.83 -17.61
C LEU A 99 9.31 -14.93 -16.64
N ASP A 100 8.85 -16.06 -17.17
CA ASP A 100 8.63 -17.28 -16.39
C ASP A 100 9.95 -17.82 -15.81
N GLU A 101 9.87 -18.79 -14.90
CA GLU A 101 11.02 -19.31 -14.18
C GLU A 101 12.09 -19.92 -15.11
N SER A 102 11.67 -20.61 -16.17
CA SER A 102 12.60 -21.25 -17.11
C SER A 102 13.33 -20.20 -17.96
N SER A 103 12.57 -19.27 -18.55
CA SER A 103 13.11 -18.16 -19.35
C SER A 103 13.96 -17.21 -18.51
N GLY A 104 13.56 -16.95 -17.26
CA GLY A 104 14.29 -16.10 -16.32
C GLY A 104 15.64 -16.71 -15.89
N THR A 105 15.70 -18.03 -15.70
CA THR A 105 16.94 -18.73 -15.38
C THR A 105 17.91 -18.70 -16.56
N GLN A 106 17.39 -18.93 -17.78
CA GLN A 106 18.19 -18.81 -19.00
C GLN A 106 18.75 -17.40 -19.17
N PHE A 107 17.90 -16.39 -19.03
CA PHE A 107 18.29 -14.98 -19.11
C PHE A 107 19.38 -14.60 -18.09
N ASP A 108 19.25 -15.03 -16.82
CA ASP A 108 20.27 -14.78 -15.78
C ASP A 108 21.62 -15.42 -16.16
N SER A 109 21.62 -16.65 -16.69
CA SER A 109 22.82 -17.33 -17.17
C SER A 109 23.49 -16.58 -18.32
N ASP A 110 22.71 -16.15 -19.31
CA ASP A 110 23.22 -15.47 -20.51
C ASP A 110 23.86 -14.12 -20.14
N ILE A 111 23.22 -13.34 -19.27
CA ILE A 111 23.78 -12.07 -18.79
C ILE A 111 25.04 -12.29 -17.95
N ARG A 112 25.08 -13.32 -17.09
CA ARG A 112 26.29 -13.66 -16.32
C ARG A 112 27.45 -14.00 -17.25
N GLN A 113 27.21 -14.79 -18.28
CA GLN A 113 28.22 -15.16 -19.26
C GLN A 113 28.73 -13.95 -20.03
N PHE A 114 27.83 -13.09 -20.49
CA PHE A 114 28.18 -11.82 -21.14
C PHE A 114 29.09 -10.96 -20.24
N ILE A 115 28.70 -10.75 -18.99
CA ILE A 115 29.48 -9.95 -18.02
C ILE A 115 30.87 -10.57 -17.76
N ARG A 116 30.98 -11.91 -17.69
CA ARG A 116 32.29 -12.58 -17.48
C ARG A 116 33.27 -12.31 -18.60
N GLN A 117 32.78 -12.24 -19.83
CA GLN A 117 33.60 -12.09 -21.03
C GLN A 117 33.88 -10.62 -21.37
N HIS A 118 33.10 -9.69 -20.81
CA HIS A 118 33.19 -8.27 -21.14
C HIS A 118 34.52 -7.64 -20.67
N PRO A 119 35.26 -6.88 -21.51
CA PRO A 119 36.57 -6.32 -21.18
C PRO A 119 36.60 -5.48 -19.90
N LEU A 120 35.52 -4.75 -19.59
CA LEU A 120 35.41 -3.93 -18.37
C LEU A 120 35.32 -4.75 -17.06
N PHE A 121 34.97 -6.03 -17.15
CA PHE A 121 34.62 -6.86 -16.00
C PHE A 121 35.41 -8.16 -15.92
N LYS A 122 36.10 -8.58 -16.99
CA LYS A 122 36.81 -9.87 -17.06
C LYS A 122 37.84 -10.08 -15.93
N ASP A 123 38.50 -9.01 -15.49
CA ASP A 123 39.56 -9.06 -14.48
C ASP A 123 39.08 -8.69 -13.07
N PHE A 124 37.81 -8.28 -12.90
CA PHE A 124 37.30 -7.72 -11.64
C PHE A 124 36.14 -8.55 -11.08
N SER A 125 36.45 -9.66 -10.40
CA SER A 125 35.44 -10.59 -9.84
C SER A 125 34.48 -9.92 -8.85
N GLU A 126 34.98 -9.02 -8.00
CA GLU A 126 34.17 -8.29 -7.02
C GLU A 126 33.11 -7.42 -7.71
N ARG A 127 33.51 -6.68 -8.76
CA ARG A 127 32.58 -5.85 -9.54
C ARG A 127 31.49 -6.70 -10.21
N ARG A 128 31.85 -7.89 -10.70
CA ARG A 128 30.85 -8.83 -11.25
C ARG A 128 29.86 -9.28 -10.20
N GLY A 129 30.33 -9.58 -8.97
CA GLY A 129 29.47 -9.96 -7.85
C GLY A 129 28.41 -8.91 -7.54
N LEU A 130 28.79 -7.62 -7.53
CA LEU A 130 27.86 -6.51 -7.32
C LEU A 130 26.78 -6.45 -8.40
N ILE A 131 27.13 -6.64 -9.68
CA ILE A 131 26.15 -6.65 -10.78
C ILE A 131 25.23 -7.88 -10.69
N TYR A 132 25.80 -9.06 -10.41
CA TYR A 132 25.03 -10.29 -10.27
C TYR A 132 23.96 -10.20 -9.18
N SER A 133 24.23 -9.45 -8.10
CA SER A 133 23.25 -9.22 -7.04
C SER A 133 21.98 -8.50 -7.53
N LYS A 134 22.08 -7.75 -8.65
CA LYS A 134 20.98 -6.96 -9.23
C LYS A 134 20.26 -7.66 -10.39
N LEU A 135 20.75 -8.78 -10.90
CA LEU A 135 20.13 -9.45 -12.05
C LEU A 135 18.71 -9.92 -11.76
N ARG A 136 18.43 -10.37 -10.53
CA ARG A 136 17.07 -10.75 -10.13
C ARG A 136 16.08 -9.59 -10.20
N ASP A 137 16.54 -8.37 -9.96
CA ASP A 137 15.70 -7.18 -10.02
C ASP A 137 15.26 -6.88 -11.47
N LEU A 138 16.03 -7.32 -12.48
CA LEU A 138 15.68 -7.14 -13.89
C LEU A 138 14.46 -7.95 -14.32
N ASN A 139 14.22 -9.11 -13.68
CA ASN A 139 13.04 -9.92 -13.95
C ASN A 139 11.82 -9.54 -13.08
N ARG A 140 11.97 -8.54 -12.20
CA ARG A 140 10.90 -8.09 -11.31
C ARG A 140 10.13 -6.95 -11.96
N ILE A 141 8.81 -7.06 -12.04
CA ILE A 141 7.96 -5.95 -12.46
C ILE A 141 8.02 -4.84 -11.39
N ALA A 142 8.35 -3.61 -11.79
CA ALA A 142 8.42 -2.45 -10.91
C ALA A 142 7.06 -2.17 -10.24
N PHE A 143 7.08 -1.61 -9.03
CA PHE A 143 5.86 -1.30 -8.27
C PHE A 143 4.91 -0.38 -9.06
N GLY A 144 5.41 0.72 -9.62
CA GLY A 144 4.58 1.66 -10.38
C GLY A 144 3.89 1.03 -11.59
N THR A 145 4.54 0.09 -12.28
CA THR A 145 3.92 -0.66 -13.38
C THR A 145 2.81 -1.57 -12.84
N ALA A 146 3.10 -2.37 -11.82
CA ALA A 146 2.10 -3.26 -11.22
C ALA A 146 0.89 -2.48 -10.65
N PHE A 147 1.14 -1.31 -10.04
CA PHE A 147 0.09 -0.43 -9.56
C PHE A 147 -0.81 0.07 -10.70
N LYS A 148 -0.24 0.53 -11.82
CA LYS A 148 -1.02 0.99 -12.99
C LYS A 148 -1.91 -0.12 -13.57
N GLU A 149 -1.36 -1.31 -13.74
CA GLU A 149 -2.13 -2.48 -14.21
C GLU A 149 -3.26 -2.82 -13.23
N THR A 150 -2.97 -2.84 -11.93
CA THR A 150 -3.98 -3.10 -10.89
C THR A 150 -5.07 -2.02 -10.88
N ALA A 151 -4.69 -0.75 -10.99
CA ALA A 151 -5.63 0.37 -11.05
C ALA A 151 -6.56 0.25 -12.26
N SER A 152 -6.01 -0.06 -13.45
CA SER A 152 -6.80 -0.24 -14.67
C SER A 152 -7.79 -1.42 -14.56
N GLU A 153 -7.42 -2.50 -13.90
CA GLU A 153 -8.36 -3.59 -13.64
C GLU A 153 -9.48 -3.18 -12.66
N LEU A 154 -9.12 -2.45 -11.60
CA LEU A 154 -10.07 -1.99 -10.58
C LEU A 154 -10.99 -0.85 -11.07
N GLU A 155 -10.62 -0.11 -12.11
CA GLU A 155 -11.48 0.91 -12.75
C GLU A 155 -12.83 0.32 -13.17
N LYS A 156 -12.85 -0.96 -13.60
CA LYS A 156 -14.08 -1.70 -13.94
C LYS A 156 -15.05 -1.81 -12.76
N SER A 157 -14.53 -1.74 -11.53
CA SER A 157 -15.28 -1.78 -10.28
C SER A 157 -15.46 -0.39 -9.66
N GLY A 158 -15.18 0.69 -10.41
CA GLY A 158 -15.37 2.07 -9.98
C GLY A 158 -14.22 2.67 -9.16
N PHE A 159 -13.03 2.08 -9.22
CA PHE A 159 -11.82 2.70 -8.68
C PHE A 159 -11.40 3.90 -9.54
N ASP A 160 -11.23 5.06 -8.92
CA ASP A 160 -10.66 6.26 -9.54
C ASP A 160 -9.80 6.98 -8.51
N ILE A 161 -8.63 7.46 -8.91
CA ILE A 161 -7.71 8.25 -8.09
C ILE A 161 -7.12 9.44 -8.86
N GLY A 162 -7.66 9.79 -10.03
CA GLY A 162 -7.15 10.88 -10.86
C GLY A 162 -7.24 12.26 -10.21
N ASP A 163 -8.00 12.39 -9.11
CA ASP A 163 -8.11 13.58 -8.28
C ASP A 163 -7.20 13.58 -7.04
N LEU A 164 -6.45 12.50 -6.80
CA LEU A 164 -5.56 12.35 -5.66
C LEU A 164 -4.09 12.61 -6.04
N TRP A 165 -3.25 12.71 -5.01
CA TRP A 165 -1.79 12.75 -5.18
C TRP A 165 -1.30 11.50 -5.94
N PRO A 166 -0.53 11.66 -7.04
CA PRO A 166 -0.11 10.51 -7.83
C PRO A 166 0.78 9.52 -7.09
N VAL A 167 0.43 8.24 -7.17
CA VAL A 167 1.18 7.16 -6.51
C VAL A 167 2.60 7.04 -7.06
N SER A 168 2.75 7.03 -8.39
CA SER A 168 4.04 6.79 -9.07
C SER A 168 4.35 7.76 -10.21
N ASP A 169 3.44 8.67 -10.57
CA ASP A 169 3.71 9.65 -11.62
C ASP A 169 4.49 10.85 -11.07
N ARG A 170 5.59 11.17 -11.75
CA ARG A 170 6.54 12.23 -11.38
C ARG A 170 6.48 13.45 -12.31
N SER A 171 5.62 13.43 -13.32
CA SER A 171 5.51 14.47 -14.36
C SER A 171 5.37 15.89 -13.80
N GLU A 172 4.61 16.05 -12.72
CA GLU A 172 4.32 17.33 -12.06
C GLU A 172 4.91 17.44 -10.64
N GLY A 173 5.98 16.70 -10.34
CA GLY A 173 6.69 16.74 -9.06
C GLY A 173 6.63 15.44 -8.26
N THR A 174 7.02 15.51 -6.98
CA THR A 174 7.19 14.35 -6.07
C THR A 174 5.95 13.45 -6.02
N SER A 175 6.12 12.15 -6.24
CA SER A 175 5.08 11.11 -6.13
C SER A 175 5.02 10.50 -4.72
N LEU A 176 3.96 9.76 -4.38
CA LEU A 176 3.90 9.04 -3.10
C LEU A 176 5.02 7.99 -2.97
N THR A 177 5.42 7.37 -4.08
CA THR A 177 6.57 6.44 -4.11
C THR A 177 7.87 7.15 -3.75
N ASP A 178 8.05 8.41 -4.19
CA ASP A 178 9.26 9.19 -3.87
C ASP A 178 9.32 9.55 -2.38
N ILE A 179 8.18 9.90 -1.79
CA ILE A 179 8.08 10.16 -0.35
C ILE A 179 8.40 8.89 0.43
N ARG A 180 7.87 7.74 0.01
CA ARG A 180 8.18 6.43 0.60
C ARG A 180 9.68 6.13 0.53
N ASP A 181 10.29 6.31 -0.63
CA ASP A 181 11.71 6.01 -0.81
C ASP A 181 12.58 6.90 0.08
N ARG A 182 12.26 8.20 0.18
CA ARG A 182 12.92 9.11 1.13
C ARG A 182 12.81 8.61 2.58
N LEU A 183 11.62 8.22 3.02
CA LEU A 183 11.38 7.72 4.38
C LEU A 183 12.14 6.41 4.67
N VAL A 184 12.10 5.45 3.76
CA VAL A 184 12.81 4.16 3.90
C VAL A 184 14.33 4.36 3.97
N HIS A 185 14.85 5.38 3.28
CA HIS A 185 16.26 5.75 3.32
C HIS A 185 16.63 6.67 4.50
N GLY A 186 15.68 6.98 5.39
CA GLY A 186 15.93 7.79 6.59
C GLY A 186 16.13 9.28 6.31
N ILE A 187 15.65 9.78 5.17
CA ILE A 187 15.71 11.21 4.84
C ILE A 187 14.64 11.94 5.65
N SER A 188 15.08 12.83 6.54
CA SER A 188 14.18 13.65 7.37
C SER A 188 13.54 14.79 6.58
N PHE A 189 12.25 15.03 6.84
CA PHE A 189 11.51 16.21 6.37
C PHE A 189 11.65 17.30 7.43
N THR A 190 12.56 18.25 7.22
CA THR A 190 12.97 19.20 8.26
C THR A 190 12.36 20.58 8.09
N GLN A 191 11.92 20.93 6.88
CA GLN A 191 11.26 22.20 6.61
C GLN A 191 9.75 22.11 6.93
N PRO A 192 9.12 23.18 7.43
CA PRO A 192 7.68 23.20 7.71
C PRO A 192 6.81 22.82 6.50
N GLU A 193 7.19 23.25 5.30
CA GLU A 193 6.48 23.00 4.05
C GLU A 193 6.58 21.53 3.62
N GLU A 194 7.72 20.89 3.91
CA GLU A 194 7.93 19.47 3.70
C GLU A 194 7.09 18.62 4.68
N PHE A 195 7.00 19.07 5.93
CA PHE A 195 6.18 18.42 6.94
C PHE A 195 4.68 18.52 6.60
N HIS A 196 4.22 19.69 6.15
CA HIS A 196 2.86 19.87 5.60
C HIS A 196 2.64 18.98 4.38
N GLY A 197 3.60 18.92 3.46
CA GLY A 197 3.57 18.03 2.30
C GLY A 197 3.40 16.56 2.67
N LEU A 198 4.16 16.07 3.66
CA LEU A 198 4.04 14.71 4.18
C LEU A 198 2.67 14.46 4.80
N PHE A 199 2.14 15.40 5.59
CA PHE A 199 0.80 15.31 6.17
C PHE A 199 -0.28 15.20 5.09
N VAL A 200 -0.24 16.07 4.08
CA VAL A 200 -1.21 16.05 2.98
C VAL A 200 -1.08 14.76 2.17
N ALA A 201 0.14 14.38 1.78
CA ALA A 201 0.41 13.15 1.05
C ALA A 201 -0.08 11.90 1.80
N GLY A 202 0.06 11.86 3.13
CA GLY A 202 -0.45 10.77 3.96
C GLY A 202 -1.97 10.62 3.91
N ASN A 203 -2.72 11.72 3.87
CA ASN A 203 -4.18 11.68 3.72
C ASN A 203 -4.57 11.19 2.31
N HIS A 204 -3.88 11.63 1.26
CA HIS A 204 -4.11 11.15 -0.10
C HIS A 204 -3.80 9.67 -0.27
N LEU A 205 -2.71 9.20 0.35
CA LEU A 205 -2.37 7.79 0.39
C LEU A 205 -3.45 6.97 1.12
N GLN A 206 -3.99 7.48 2.22
CA GLN A 206 -5.12 6.84 2.91
C GLN A 206 -6.34 6.73 1.99
N TRP A 207 -6.77 7.81 1.34
CA TRP A 207 -7.92 7.77 0.44
C TRP A 207 -7.69 6.84 -0.76
N CYS A 208 -6.45 6.74 -1.26
CA CYS A 208 -6.08 5.76 -2.28
C CYS A 208 -6.29 4.33 -1.78
N VAL A 209 -5.76 3.99 -0.59
CA VAL A 209 -5.93 2.67 0.03
C VAL A 209 -7.40 2.36 0.28
N GLU A 210 -8.16 3.31 0.82
CA GLU A 210 -9.59 3.16 1.08
C GLU A 210 -10.38 2.90 -0.21
N ARG A 211 -10.18 3.70 -1.27
CA ARG A 211 -10.84 3.50 -2.56
C ARG A 211 -10.46 2.14 -3.17
N MET A 212 -9.23 1.70 -3.02
CA MET A 212 -8.76 0.42 -3.54
C MET A 212 -9.38 -0.76 -2.78
N LEU A 213 -9.48 -0.66 -1.44
CA LEU A 213 -10.20 -1.63 -0.60
C LEU A 213 -11.67 -1.72 -1.00
N LEU A 214 -12.36 -0.59 -1.16
CA LEU A 214 -13.75 -0.55 -1.60
C LEU A 214 -13.92 -1.24 -2.95
N ALA A 215 -13.03 -0.97 -3.91
CA ALA A 215 -13.07 -1.61 -5.22
C ALA A 215 -12.89 -3.14 -5.14
N TYR A 216 -11.94 -3.64 -4.33
CA TYR A 216 -11.79 -5.09 -4.10
C TYR A 216 -13.00 -5.73 -3.43
N LEU A 217 -13.72 -4.96 -2.62
CA LEU A 217 -14.90 -5.41 -1.91
C LEU A 217 -16.19 -5.17 -2.70
N GLY A 218 -16.09 -4.71 -3.95
CA GLY A 218 -17.21 -4.45 -4.84
C GLY A 218 -18.07 -3.23 -4.46
N TRP A 219 -17.62 -2.40 -3.52
CA TRP A 219 -18.35 -1.23 -3.07
C TRP A 219 -17.97 0.01 -3.88
N PRO A 220 -18.95 0.76 -4.45
CA PRO A 220 -18.66 1.94 -5.24
C PRO A 220 -18.15 3.09 -4.34
N ALA A 221 -16.94 3.58 -4.63
CA ALA A 221 -16.32 4.68 -3.87
C ALA A 221 -17.19 5.94 -3.79
N GLY A 222 -18.05 6.18 -4.79
CA GLY A 222 -19.01 7.28 -4.81
C GLY A 222 -20.03 7.28 -3.66
N ARG A 223 -20.29 6.11 -3.03
CA ARG A 223 -21.16 5.96 -1.85
C ARG A 223 -20.38 5.93 -0.54
N SER A 224 -19.16 6.46 -0.54
CA SER A 224 -18.29 6.51 0.63
C SER A 224 -17.84 7.94 0.94
N LEU A 225 -17.26 8.12 2.12
CA LEU A 225 -16.63 9.37 2.54
C LEU A 225 -15.28 9.61 1.84
N ALA A 226 -14.73 8.61 1.15
CA ALA A 226 -13.58 8.74 0.25
C ALA A 226 -13.97 9.20 -1.17
N SER A 227 -15.26 9.42 -1.46
CA SER A 227 -15.70 9.95 -2.77
C SER A 227 -15.19 11.37 -3.02
N ARG A 228 -15.01 11.76 -4.29
CA ARG A 228 -14.64 13.13 -4.66
C ARG A 228 -15.51 14.19 -4.00
N GLY A 229 -16.83 14.00 -4.00
CA GLY A 229 -17.77 14.96 -3.42
C GLY A 229 -17.62 15.13 -1.91
N SER A 230 -17.34 14.03 -1.20
CA SER A 230 -17.06 14.07 0.24
C SER A 230 -15.70 14.72 0.54
N LEU A 231 -14.67 14.37 -0.22
CA LEU A 231 -13.31 14.86 -0.02
C LEU A 231 -13.14 16.36 -0.30
N MET A 232 -13.95 16.96 -1.19
CA MET A 232 -13.91 18.41 -1.47
C MET A 232 -14.05 19.31 -0.24
N ARG A 233 -14.62 18.79 0.86
CA ARG A 233 -14.79 19.53 2.12
C ARG A 233 -13.54 19.53 3.00
N TRP A 234 -12.50 18.81 2.61
CA TRP A 234 -11.30 18.59 3.39
C TRP A 234 -10.13 19.43 2.91
N VAL A 235 -9.49 20.14 3.84
CA VAL A 235 -8.33 21.00 3.54
C VAL A 235 -7.20 20.23 2.83
N PRO A 236 -6.78 19.03 3.27
CA PRO A 236 -5.72 18.28 2.59
C PRO A 236 -6.08 17.88 1.14
N TYR A 237 -7.38 17.77 0.83
CA TYR A 237 -7.84 17.48 -0.53
C TYR A 237 -7.86 18.75 -1.39
N ALA A 238 -8.11 19.93 -0.83
CA ALA A 238 -8.13 21.17 -1.60
C ALA A 238 -6.71 21.69 -1.94
N ASP A 239 -5.75 21.51 -1.04
CA ASP A 239 -4.42 22.16 -1.11
C ASP A 239 -3.29 21.27 -1.67
N TRP A 240 -3.60 20.03 -2.08
CA TRP A 240 -2.54 19.04 -2.35
C TRP A 240 -1.58 19.39 -3.48
N LYS A 241 -2.05 20.13 -4.49
CA LYS A 241 -1.17 20.58 -5.59
C LYS A 241 -0.12 21.57 -5.10
N THR A 242 -0.49 22.49 -4.21
CA THR A 242 0.43 23.42 -3.57
C THR A 242 1.44 22.67 -2.70
N ALA A 243 0.93 21.78 -1.84
CA ALA A 243 1.75 20.96 -0.94
C ALA A 243 2.70 20.01 -1.71
N ARG A 244 2.33 19.58 -2.92
CA ARG A 244 3.19 18.78 -3.80
C ARG A 244 4.32 19.59 -4.42
N ALA A 245 4.04 20.82 -4.84
CA ALA A 245 5.07 21.71 -5.38
C ALA A 245 6.17 22.00 -4.34
N SER A 246 5.82 22.15 -3.06
CA SER A 246 6.78 22.40 -1.99
C SER A 246 7.65 21.20 -1.61
N MET A 247 7.32 19.99 -2.09
CA MET A 247 8.05 18.75 -1.80
C MET A 247 9.15 18.42 -2.83
N SER A 248 9.33 19.27 -3.85
CA SER A 248 10.20 19.02 -5.01
C SER A 248 11.60 19.65 -4.89
N HIS A 249 12.00 20.07 -3.68
CA HIS A 249 13.30 20.67 -3.37
C HIS A 249 14.15 19.75 -2.49
#